data_AF-A0AAD6GXA3-F1
#
_entry.id   AF-A0AAD6GXA3-F1
#
_cell.length_a   1.000
_cell.length_b   1.000
_cell.length_c   1.000
_cell.angle_alpha   90.00
_cell.angle_beta   90.00
_cell.angle_gamma   90.00
#
_symmetry.space_group_name_H-M   'P 1'
#
loop_
_entity.id
_entity.type
_entity.pdbx_description
1 polymer ?
#
loop_
_entity_poly.entity_id
_entity_poly.type
_entity_poly.pdbx_seq_one_letter_code
_entity_poly.pdbx_strand_id
1 'polypeptide(L)'
;MFRRPRETQPDPITSEIGEILTPLDIFPWGPLAMHYLGVPIVVGNAMVAVRDEDYELACQKLKDWAFYEIIPDRSIPPEILATLSDPDQAVEEVEREYQRLDNSTVTFEYPTNHHLAGSLQLTVAPNSFANLPIPDVTGDVKQDLFSTSGYDVYGNICEPLEEALVESFVKGVIDDEDDENAEFSAWGETLSTWVAMISGYLEVNNDILDRCPDERAVNWFSVQYGRIHEEKFGPWDRRVSKRLGSGREIPVDMRGNLLPQ
;
A
#
# COMPACT_ATOMS: atom_id res chain seq x y z
N MET A 1 -2.17 12.49 14.37
CA MET A 1 -1.13 12.37 13.32
C MET A 1 -1.51 13.36 12.21
N PHE A 2 -0.56 14.14 11.68
CA PHE A 2 -0.85 15.18 10.68
C PHE A 2 -0.43 14.71 9.30
N ARG A 3 -1.28 14.93 8.29
CA ARG A 3 -0.91 14.77 6.89
C ARG A 3 0.35 15.57 6.57
N ARG A 4 1.20 15.03 5.70
CA ARG A 4 2.38 15.70 5.16
C ARG A 4 2.18 16.03 3.67
N PRO A 5 2.95 16.98 3.12
CA PRO A 5 3.07 17.07 1.66
C PRO A 5 3.55 15.73 1.10
N ARG A 6 3.18 15.43 -0.14
CA ARG A 6 3.79 14.33 -0.91
C ARG A 6 5.31 14.54 -0.94
N GLU A 7 6.06 13.46 -0.79
CA GLU A 7 7.51 13.48 -0.95
C GLU A 7 7.87 13.77 -2.41
N THR A 8 9.07 14.33 -2.61
CA THR A 8 9.55 14.70 -3.96
C THR A 8 10.69 13.81 -4.44
N GLN A 9 11.08 12.84 -3.62
CA GLN A 9 12.10 11.83 -3.85
C GLN A 9 11.73 10.58 -3.03
N PRO A 10 12.19 9.38 -3.42
CA PRO A 10 12.04 8.19 -2.59
C PRO A 10 12.71 8.40 -1.23
N ASP A 11 12.11 7.84 -0.18
CA ASP A 11 12.71 7.88 1.15
C ASP A 11 13.97 6.97 1.20
N PRO A 12 14.81 7.07 2.24
CA PRO A 12 16.04 6.28 2.34
C PRO A 12 15.82 4.76 2.29
N ILE A 13 14.73 4.25 2.86
CA ILE A 13 14.39 2.82 2.85
C ILE A 13 14.10 2.39 1.42
N THR A 14 13.21 3.11 0.73
CA THR A 14 12.86 2.82 -0.66
C THR A 14 14.06 2.94 -1.60
N SER A 15 14.94 3.94 -1.37
CA SER A 15 16.18 4.12 -2.13
C SER A 15 17.14 2.94 -1.95
N GLU A 16 17.37 2.48 -0.73
CA GLU A 16 18.24 1.32 -0.43
C GLU A 16 17.71 0.05 -1.11
N ILE A 17 16.40 -0.21 -1.03
CA ILE A 17 15.77 -1.35 -1.69
C ILE A 17 15.91 -1.24 -3.22
N GLY A 18 15.73 -0.05 -3.78
CA GLY A 18 15.93 0.22 -5.20
C GLY A 18 17.37 -0.07 -5.67
N GLU A 19 18.37 0.34 -4.89
CA GLU A 19 19.78 0.05 -5.17
C GLU A 19 20.08 -1.45 -5.14
N ILE A 20 19.57 -2.18 -4.13
CA ILE A 20 19.76 -3.63 -4.00
C ILE A 20 19.13 -4.38 -5.17
N LEU A 21 17.91 -4.00 -5.55
CA LEU A 21 17.13 -4.70 -6.55
C LEU A 21 17.44 -4.30 -7.99
N THR A 22 18.17 -3.20 -8.21
CA THR A 22 18.63 -2.76 -9.55
C THR A 22 19.27 -3.91 -10.34
N PRO A 23 18.89 -4.14 -11.62
CA PRO A 23 18.05 -3.29 -12.47
C PRO A 23 16.56 -3.66 -12.49
N LEU A 24 16.05 -4.40 -11.49
CA LEU A 24 14.63 -4.76 -11.44
C LEU A 24 13.79 -3.53 -11.10
N ASP A 25 12.70 -3.32 -11.83
CA ASP A 25 11.72 -2.29 -11.47
C ASP A 25 11.01 -2.70 -10.18
N ILE A 26 10.94 -1.77 -9.22
CA ILE A 26 10.24 -1.96 -7.96
C ILE A 26 9.13 -0.93 -7.84
N PHE A 27 8.02 -1.36 -7.26
CA PHE A 27 6.84 -0.54 -7.04
C PHE A 27 6.57 -0.51 -5.54
N PRO A 28 6.96 0.55 -4.82
CA PRO A 28 6.61 0.71 -3.41
C PRO A 28 5.12 0.50 -3.22
N TRP A 29 4.74 -0.19 -2.15
CA TRP A 29 3.37 -0.60 -1.89
C TRP A 29 3.04 -0.46 -0.39
N GLY A 30 1.77 -0.65 -0.04
CA GLY A 30 1.32 -0.61 1.35
C GLY A 30 1.78 0.67 2.09
N PRO A 31 2.34 0.53 3.31
CA PRO A 31 2.77 1.69 4.10
C PRO A 31 3.85 2.57 3.46
N LEU A 32 4.75 2.03 2.63
CA LEU A 32 5.79 2.82 1.97
C LEU A 32 5.18 3.79 0.95
N ALA A 33 4.35 3.28 0.05
CA ALA A 33 3.67 4.11 -0.95
C ALA A 33 2.75 5.15 -0.29
N MET A 34 2.02 4.76 0.76
CA MET A 34 1.18 5.68 1.52
C MET A 34 2.01 6.79 2.19
N HIS A 35 3.19 6.45 2.72
CA HIS A 35 4.11 7.43 3.30
C HIS A 35 4.60 8.43 2.25
N TYR A 36 5.02 7.96 1.07
CA TYR A 36 5.44 8.81 -0.06
C TYR A 36 4.34 9.83 -0.43
N LEU A 37 3.07 9.39 -0.45
CA LEU A 37 1.93 10.27 -0.74
C LEU A 37 1.57 11.26 0.37
N GLY A 38 2.23 11.19 1.53
CA GLY A 38 1.99 12.08 2.66
C GLY A 38 0.89 11.61 3.62
N VAL A 39 0.44 10.35 3.49
CA VAL A 39 -0.48 9.74 4.46
C VAL A 39 0.26 9.55 5.80
N PRO A 40 -0.33 9.99 6.92
CA PRO A 40 0.27 9.78 8.23
C PRO A 40 0.09 8.31 8.66
N ILE A 41 1.07 7.49 8.31
CA ILE A 41 1.14 6.07 8.64
C ILE A 41 2.49 5.73 9.29
N VAL A 42 2.50 4.71 10.14
CA VAL A 42 3.73 4.14 10.70
C VAL A 42 4.22 3.06 9.74
N VAL A 43 5.47 3.18 9.30
CA VAL A 43 6.12 2.16 8.46
C VAL A 43 6.84 1.17 9.35
N GLY A 44 6.12 0.14 9.81
CA GLY A 44 6.70 -1.00 10.55
C GLY A 44 7.03 -2.20 9.64
N ASN A 45 6.40 -2.26 8.47
CA ASN A 45 6.70 -3.20 7.41
C ASN A 45 6.81 -2.42 6.10
N ALA A 46 7.99 -2.47 5.48
CA ALA A 46 8.23 -1.96 4.15
C ALA A 46 7.67 -2.96 3.14
N MET A 47 6.80 -2.51 2.23
CA MET A 47 6.23 -3.40 1.22
C MET A 47 6.61 -2.90 -0.17
N VAL A 48 7.10 -3.80 -1.02
CA VAL A 48 7.38 -3.54 -2.42
C VAL A 48 6.76 -4.62 -3.28
N ALA A 49 6.17 -4.23 -4.39
CA ALA A 49 5.78 -5.14 -5.45
C ALA A 49 6.85 -5.14 -6.56
N VAL A 50 6.96 -6.27 -7.24
CA VAL A 50 7.79 -6.45 -8.43
C VAL A 50 6.98 -7.14 -9.52
N ARG A 51 7.44 -7.06 -10.77
CA ARG A 51 6.83 -7.84 -11.85
C ARG A 51 6.84 -9.33 -11.50
N ASP A 52 5.81 -10.06 -11.91
CA ASP A 52 5.67 -11.48 -11.57
C ASP A 52 6.88 -12.31 -12.07
N GLU A 53 7.41 -11.98 -13.24
CA GLU A 53 8.60 -12.61 -13.81
C GLU A 53 9.90 -12.32 -13.04
N ASP A 54 9.94 -11.24 -12.27
CA ASP A 54 11.11 -10.79 -11.51
C ASP A 54 11.06 -11.22 -10.03
N TYR A 55 9.93 -11.78 -9.58
CA TYR A 55 9.68 -12.07 -8.16
C TYR A 55 10.73 -12.97 -7.51
N GLU A 56 11.01 -14.12 -8.10
CA GLU A 56 12.03 -15.06 -7.60
C GLU A 56 13.44 -14.44 -7.60
N LEU A 57 13.76 -13.64 -8.62
CA LEU A 57 15.05 -12.97 -8.74
C LEU A 57 15.20 -11.86 -7.70
N ALA A 58 14.13 -11.12 -7.41
CA ALA A 58 14.11 -10.09 -6.36
C ALA A 58 14.37 -10.73 -4.99
N CYS A 59 13.66 -11.81 -4.66
CA CYS A 59 13.87 -12.58 -3.43
C CYS A 59 15.30 -13.10 -3.31
N GLN A 60 15.86 -13.64 -4.41
CA GLN A 60 17.25 -14.13 -4.41
C GLN A 60 18.27 -13.00 -4.18
N LYS A 61 18.07 -11.84 -4.81
CA LYS A 61 18.95 -10.67 -4.60
C LYS A 61 18.98 -10.19 -3.15
N LEU A 62 17.83 -10.16 -2.49
CA LEU A 62 17.76 -9.81 -1.07
C LEU A 62 18.56 -10.81 -0.21
N LYS A 63 18.42 -12.11 -0.49
CA LYS A 63 19.21 -13.17 0.17
C LYS A 63 20.71 -13.00 -0.07
N ASP A 64 21.13 -12.63 -1.28
CA ASP A 64 22.53 -12.35 -1.61
C ASP A 64 23.08 -11.12 -0.86
N TRP A 65 22.20 -10.18 -0.51
CA TRP A 65 22.47 -9.04 0.37
C TRP A 65 22.29 -9.34 1.87
N ALA A 66 22.25 -10.61 2.24
CA ALA A 66 22.15 -11.12 3.60
C ALA A 66 20.85 -10.76 4.35
N PHE A 67 19.80 -10.35 3.63
CA PHE A 67 18.44 -10.42 4.18
C PHE A 67 18.08 -11.89 4.39
N TYR A 68 17.34 -12.18 5.44
CA TYR A 68 16.86 -13.54 5.71
C TYR A 68 15.34 -13.56 5.80
N GLU A 69 14.79 -14.59 5.20
CA GLU A 69 13.36 -14.84 5.15
C GLU A 69 12.85 -15.18 6.56
N ILE A 70 11.70 -14.62 6.89
CA ILE A 70 11.00 -14.83 8.15
C ILE A 70 9.52 -15.10 7.90
N ILE A 71 8.89 -15.75 8.87
CA ILE A 71 7.43 -15.81 8.97
C ILE A 71 7.01 -14.63 9.83
N PRO A 72 6.11 -13.74 9.35
CA PRO A 72 5.62 -12.62 10.15
C PRO A 72 5.06 -13.09 11.51
N ASP A 73 5.43 -12.39 12.58
CA ASP A 73 4.90 -12.69 13.91
C ASP A 73 3.47 -12.16 14.02
N ARG A 74 2.50 -13.08 14.02
CA ARG A 74 1.08 -12.81 14.24
C ARG A 74 0.60 -13.22 15.63
N SER A 75 1.53 -13.43 16.56
CA SER A 75 1.19 -13.92 17.90
C SER A 75 0.29 -12.92 18.64
N ILE A 76 -0.78 -13.46 19.23
CA ILE A 76 -1.64 -12.70 20.11
C ILE A 76 -0.91 -12.54 21.46
N PRO A 77 -0.81 -11.32 22.03
CA PRO A 77 -0.16 -11.11 23.31
C PRO A 77 -0.69 -12.05 24.41
N PRO A 78 0.17 -12.67 25.24
CA PRO A 78 -0.25 -13.66 26.23
C PRO A 78 -1.33 -13.15 27.20
N GLU A 79 -1.29 -11.87 27.54
CA GLU A 79 -2.29 -11.22 28.40
C GLU A 79 -3.68 -11.15 27.75
N ILE A 80 -3.76 -11.09 26.41
CA ILE A 80 -5.02 -11.13 25.67
C ILE A 80 -5.48 -12.58 25.57
N LEU A 81 -4.60 -13.51 25.16
CA LEU A 81 -4.91 -14.94 25.08
C LEU A 81 -5.48 -15.49 26.39
N ALA A 82 -4.92 -15.08 27.53
CA ALA A 82 -5.40 -15.52 28.85
C ALA A 82 -6.84 -15.10 29.18
N THR A 83 -7.42 -14.16 28.43
CA THR A 83 -8.80 -13.69 28.60
C THR A 83 -9.80 -14.35 27.64
N LEU A 84 -9.31 -15.07 26.63
CA LEU A 84 -10.15 -15.69 25.61
C LEU A 84 -10.70 -17.03 26.10
N SER A 85 -11.92 -17.34 25.65
CA SER A 85 -12.57 -18.61 26.00
C SER A 85 -11.95 -19.81 25.27
N ASP A 86 -11.42 -19.58 24.07
CA ASP A 86 -10.68 -20.57 23.26
C ASP A 86 -9.45 -19.89 22.62
N PRO A 87 -8.29 -19.91 23.31
CA PRO A 87 -7.06 -19.29 22.81
C PRO A 87 -6.51 -19.97 21.55
N ASP A 88 -6.68 -21.29 21.40
CA ASP A 88 -6.13 -22.05 20.28
C ASP A 88 -6.91 -21.72 18.99
N GLN A 89 -8.25 -21.63 19.09
CA GLN A 89 -9.08 -21.18 17.98
C GLN A 89 -8.70 -19.75 17.54
N ALA A 90 -8.47 -18.83 18.49
CA ALA A 90 -8.13 -17.46 18.15
C ALA A 90 -6.79 -17.35 17.41
N VAL A 91 -5.81 -18.18 17.76
CA VAL A 91 -4.53 -18.25 17.04
C VAL A 91 -4.75 -18.77 15.62
N GLU A 92 -5.54 -19.83 15.45
CA GLU A 92 -5.84 -20.39 14.12
C GLU A 92 -6.60 -19.38 13.23
N GLU A 93 -7.53 -18.62 13.82
CA GLU A 93 -8.26 -17.56 13.12
C GLU A 93 -7.33 -16.46 12.62
N VAL A 94 -6.42 -15.96 13.47
CA VAL A 94 -5.46 -14.92 13.07
C VAL A 94 -4.51 -15.40 11.97
N GLU A 95 -4.04 -16.64 12.03
CA GLU A 95 -3.21 -17.22 10.96
C GLU A 95 -4.00 -17.31 9.64
N ARG A 96 -5.26 -17.73 9.70
CA ARG A 96 -6.14 -17.84 8.52
C ARG A 96 -6.41 -16.48 7.89
N GLU A 97 -6.61 -15.45 8.70
CA GLU A 97 -6.90 -14.07 8.28
C GLU A 97 -5.79 -13.41 7.45
N TYR A 98 -4.54 -13.92 7.51
CA TYR A 98 -3.42 -13.43 6.71
C TYR A 98 -2.86 -14.49 5.75
N GLN A 99 -3.49 -15.68 5.68
CA GLN A 99 -2.97 -16.82 4.94
C GLN A 99 -2.71 -16.50 3.45
N ARG A 100 -3.60 -15.73 2.80
CA ARG A 100 -3.42 -15.36 1.39
C ARG A 100 -2.19 -14.48 1.17
N LEU A 101 -1.97 -13.48 2.05
CA LEU A 101 -0.79 -12.63 2.03
C LEU A 101 0.48 -13.44 2.26
N ASP A 102 0.48 -14.26 3.32
CA ASP A 102 1.67 -15.01 3.73
C ASP A 102 2.02 -16.12 2.72
N ASN A 103 1.04 -16.67 2.00
CA ASN A 103 1.28 -17.64 0.92
C ASN A 103 1.73 -17.00 -0.40
N SER A 104 1.41 -15.73 -0.62
CA SER A 104 1.67 -15.04 -1.90
C SER A 104 2.91 -14.16 -1.87
N THR A 105 3.47 -13.89 -0.69
CA THR A 105 4.57 -12.95 -0.48
C THR A 105 5.73 -13.57 0.29
N VAL A 106 6.91 -12.96 0.23
CA VAL A 106 8.03 -13.31 1.11
C VAL A 106 8.36 -12.12 1.99
N THR A 107 8.46 -12.36 3.30
CA THR A 107 8.88 -11.33 4.27
C THR A 107 10.31 -11.59 4.72
N PHE A 108 11.09 -10.53 4.81
CA PHE A 108 12.50 -10.53 5.17
C PHE A 108 12.75 -9.65 6.38
N GLU A 109 13.75 -10.02 7.18
CA GLU A 109 14.43 -9.11 8.09
C GLU A 109 15.73 -8.59 7.48
N TYR A 110 16.08 -7.37 7.87
CA TYR A 110 17.36 -6.76 7.51
C TYR A 110 18.54 -7.54 8.13
N PRO A 111 19.74 -7.48 7.50
CA PRO A 111 20.95 -8.06 8.07
C PRO A 111 21.19 -7.60 9.51
N THR A 112 21.65 -8.49 10.40
CA THR A 112 21.78 -8.19 11.84
C THR A 112 22.70 -7.01 12.19
N ASN A 113 23.60 -6.63 11.30
CA ASN A 113 24.48 -5.46 11.44
C ASN A 113 23.89 -4.18 10.80
N HIS A 114 22.71 -4.25 10.23
CA HIS A 114 22.00 -3.13 9.63
C HIS A 114 21.27 -2.30 10.69
N HIS A 115 21.18 -1.00 10.48
CA HIS A 115 20.56 -0.07 11.44
C HIS A 115 19.04 -0.27 11.58
N LEU A 116 18.39 -0.91 10.61
CA LEU A 116 16.96 -1.22 10.62
C LEU A 116 16.64 -2.62 11.16
N ALA A 117 17.65 -3.44 11.48
CA ALA A 117 17.47 -4.79 11.98
C ALA A 117 16.60 -4.83 13.24
N GLY A 118 15.57 -5.69 13.24
CA GLY A 118 14.60 -5.83 14.33
C GLY A 118 13.62 -4.65 14.52
N SER A 119 13.70 -3.62 13.67
CA SER A 119 12.80 -2.45 13.72
C SER A 119 11.90 -2.32 12.50
N LEU A 120 12.31 -2.90 11.37
CA LEU A 120 11.60 -2.85 10.10
C LEU A 120 11.72 -4.22 9.42
N GLN A 121 10.60 -4.71 8.90
CA GLN A 121 10.54 -5.88 8.00
C GLN A 121 10.38 -5.41 6.56
N LEU A 122 10.73 -6.27 5.61
CA LEU A 122 10.54 -6.03 4.17
C LEU A 122 9.70 -7.17 3.58
N THR A 123 8.49 -6.89 3.13
CA THR A 123 7.67 -7.82 2.35
C THR A 123 7.81 -7.53 0.85
N VAL A 124 8.17 -8.56 0.08
CA VAL A 124 8.16 -8.53 -1.38
C VAL A 124 6.92 -9.27 -1.88
N ALA A 125 6.15 -8.63 -2.76
CA ALA A 125 4.97 -9.20 -3.38
C ALA A 125 5.14 -9.31 -4.91
N PRO A 126 4.64 -10.38 -5.54
CA PRO A 126 4.46 -10.42 -6.99
C PRO A 126 3.31 -9.48 -7.38
N ASN A 127 3.37 -8.87 -8.58
CA ASN A 127 2.36 -7.90 -9.00
C ASN A 127 0.96 -8.50 -9.16
N SER A 128 0.86 -9.78 -9.52
CA SER A 128 -0.40 -10.53 -9.55
C SER A 128 -1.12 -10.56 -8.20
N PHE A 129 -0.39 -10.41 -7.08
CA PHE A 129 -0.97 -10.24 -5.76
C PHE A 129 -1.22 -8.75 -5.43
N ALA A 130 -0.25 -7.89 -5.73
CA ALA A 130 -0.34 -6.46 -5.40
C ALA A 130 -1.39 -5.71 -6.25
N ASN A 131 -1.78 -6.23 -7.41
CA ASN A 131 -2.77 -5.64 -8.31
C ASN A 131 -2.42 -4.20 -8.78
N LEU A 132 -1.14 -3.83 -8.84
CA LEU A 132 -0.75 -2.50 -9.32
C LEU A 132 -0.88 -2.43 -10.85
N PRO A 133 -1.42 -1.32 -11.40
CA PRO A 133 -1.50 -1.11 -12.84
C PRO A 133 -0.13 -0.76 -13.41
N ILE A 134 0.72 -1.77 -13.64
CA ILE A 134 2.05 -1.61 -14.20
C ILE A 134 1.94 -1.24 -15.70
N PRO A 135 2.58 -0.16 -16.16
CA PRO A 135 2.59 0.18 -17.58
C PRO A 135 3.36 -0.87 -18.40
N ASP A 136 2.76 -1.31 -19.52
CA ASP A 136 3.42 -2.17 -20.50
C ASP A 136 4.59 -1.41 -21.16
N VAL A 137 5.82 -1.78 -20.82
CA VAL A 137 7.05 -1.22 -21.43
C VAL A 137 7.30 -1.83 -22.83
N THR A 138 6.48 -2.80 -23.25
CA THR A 138 6.62 -3.52 -24.52
C THR A 138 5.82 -2.87 -25.65
N GLY A 139 6.17 -1.64 -26.02
CA GLY A 139 5.56 -1.03 -27.20
C GLY A 139 6.26 0.25 -27.67
N ASP A 140 6.64 0.24 -28.94
CA ASP A 140 7.18 1.34 -29.76
C ASP A 140 6.18 2.51 -29.94
N VAL A 141 5.52 2.92 -28.84
CA VAL A 141 4.66 4.08 -28.80
C VAL A 141 5.54 5.21 -28.30
N LYS A 142 5.85 6.13 -29.22
CA LYS A 142 6.41 7.46 -28.93
C LYS A 142 5.92 7.88 -27.55
N GLN A 143 6.84 8.03 -26.60
CA GLN A 143 6.58 8.57 -25.28
C GLN A 143 5.76 9.84 -25.45
N ASP A 144 4.44 9.70 -25.36
CA ASP A 144 3.57 10.84 -25.23
C ASP A 144 3.94 11.39 -23.87
N LEU A 145 4.30 12.66 -23.81
CA LEU A 145 4.76 13.37 -22.60
C LEU A 145 3.69 13.44 -21.47
N PHE A 146 2.64 12.61 -21.58
CA PHE A 146 1.49 12.43 -20.70
C PHE A 146 1.33 10.97 -20.21
N SER A 147 2.22 10.04 -20.55
CA SER A 147 2.01 8.58 -20.43
C SER A 147 2.71 7.89 -19.24
N THR A 148 3.07 8.61 -18.17
CA THR A 148 3.35 8.04 -16.83
C THR A 148 2.21 8.39 -15.86
N SER A 149 0.96 8.20 -16.29
CA SER A 149 -0.24 8.80 -15.68
C SER A 149 -0.60 8.32 -14.26
N GLY A 150 0.25 7.53 -13.60
CA GLY A 150 0.00 7.02 -12.26
C GLY A 150 1.24 6.77 -11.42
N TYR A 151 2.43 7.20 -11.86
CA TYR A 151 3.69 6.95 -11.15
C TYR A 151 4.67 8.11 -11.23
N ASP A 152 5.38 8.39 -10.12
CA ASP A 152 6.62 9.14 -10.13
C ASP A 152 7.80 8.15 -10.26
N VAL A 153 8.70 8.36 -11.24
CA VAL A 153 9.75 7.38 -11.57
C VAL A 153 11.14 7.92 -11.24
N TYR A 154 11.90 7.15 -10.46
CA TYR A 154 13.25 7.46 -10.01
C TYR A 154 14.18 6.27 -10.28
N GLY A 155 14.80 6.21 -11.46
CA GLY A 155 15.60 5.05 -11.86
C GLY A 155 14.70 3.83 -12.03
N ASN A 156 14.95 2.78 -11.23
CA ASN A 156 14.14 1.56 -11.17
C ASN A 156 13.03 1.61 -10.10
N ILE A 157 12.83 2.75 -9.44
CA ILE A 157 11.77 2.93 -8.43
C ILE A 157 10.58 3.60 -9.10
N CYS A 158 9.42 2.95 -9.04
CA CYS A 158 8.16 3.45 -9.59
C CYS A 158 7.16 3.72 -8.45
N GLU A 159 7.16 4.93 -7.91
CA GLU A 159 6.28 5.36 -6.81
C GLU A 159 4.83 5.51 -7.31
N PRO A 160 3.87 4.67 -6.87
CA PRO A 160 2.49 4.80 -7.31
C PRO A 160 1.84 6.06 -6.77
N LEU A 161 1.12 6.75 -7.64
CA LEU A 161 0.24 7.86 -7.29
C LEU A 161 -1.11 7.35 -6.78
N GLU A 162 -1.94 8.28 -6.31
CA GLU A 162 -3.19 7.96 -5.61
C GLU A 162 -4.10 7.02 -6.40
N GLU A 163 -4.25 7.24 -7.71
CA GLU A 163 -5.14 6.43 -8.56
C GLU A 163 -4.66 4.99 -8.64
N ALA A 164 -3.37 4.78 -8.94
CA ALA A 164 -2.78 3.46 -9.05
C ALA A 164 -2.81 2.70 -7.72
N LEU A 165 -2.54 3.40 -6.61
CA LEU A 165 -2.51 2.78 -5.29
C LEU A 165 -3.91 2.44 -4.77
N VAL A 166 -4.91 3.32 -5.01
CA VAL A 166 -6.31 3.04 -4.65
C VAL A 166 -6.85 1.89 -5.50
N GLU A 167 -6.56 1.86 -6.80
CA GLU A 167 -6.95 0.74 -7.67
C GLU A 167 -6.40 -0.60 -7.15
N SER A 168 -5.10 -0.63 -6.84
CA SER A 168 -4.41 -1.79 -6.28
C SER A 168 -5.06 -2.29 -5.00
N PHE A 169 -5.29 -1.40 -4.02
CA PHE A 169 -5.88 -1.81 -2.75
C PHE A 169 -7.33 -2.28 -2.92
N VAL A 170 -8.15 -1.60 -3.71
CA VAL A 170 -9.55 -2.01 -3.94
C VAL A 170 -9.62 -3.38 -4.60
N LYS A 171 -8.79 -3.64 -5.61
CA LYS A 171 -8.72 -4.98 -6.23
C LYS A 171 -8.27 -6.03 -5.22
N GLY A 172 -7.28 -5.71 -4.39
CA GLY A 172 -6.84 -6.60 -3.31
C GLY A 172 -7.93 -6.90 -2.29
N VAL A 173 -8.77 -5.92 -1.91
CA VAL A 173 -9.95 -6.14 -1.04
C VAL A 173 -10.94 -7.09 -1.71
N ILE A 174 -11.26 -6.85 -2.99
CA ILE A 174 -12.23 -7.68 -3.73
C ILE A 174 -11.74 -9.13 -3.85
N ASP A 175 -10.45 -9.32 -4.16
CA ASP A 175 -9.88 -10.66 -4.23
C ASP A 175 -9.93 -11.39 -2.88
N ASP A 176 -9.77 -10.66 -1.77
CA ASP A 176 -9.90 -11.22 -0.41
C ASP A 176 -11.36 -11.51 -0.04
N GLU A 177 -12.30 -10.66 -0.44
CA GLU A 177 -13.75 -10.91 -0.27
C GLU A 177 -14.22 -12.15 -1.06
N ASP A 178 -13.56 -12.45 -2.18
CA ASP A 178 -13.84 -13.61 -3.03
C ASP A 178 -13.12 -14.90 -2.57
N ASP A 179 -12.25 -14.84 -1.55
CA ASP A 179 -11.53 -16.02 -1.07
C ASP A 179 -12.47 -16.96 -0.29
N GLU A 180 -12.98 -17.98 -0.97
CA GLU A 180 -13.86 -19.00 -0.39
C GLU A 180 -13.25 -19.76 0.81
N ASN A 181 -11.93 -19.66 1.01
CA ASN A 181 -11.23 -20.31 2.13
C ASN A 181 -11.24 -19.48 3.43
N ALA A 182 -11.66 -18.21 3.37
CA ALA A 182 -11.72 -17.31 4.51
C ALA A 182 -13.05 -16.55 4.54
N GLU A 183 -13.92 -16.86 5.52
CA GLU A 183 -15.16 -16.09 5.74
C GLU A 183 -14.86 -14.63 6.13
N PHE A 184 -13.67 -14.39 6.69
CA PHE A 184 -13.17 -13.07 7.07
C PHE A 184 -11.66 -13.00 6.81
N SER A 185 -11.20 -11.87 6.25
CA SER A 185 -9.78 -11.58 5.99
C SER A 185 -9.36 -10.28 6.68
N ALA A 186 -8.47 -10.37 7.67
CA ALA A 186 -7.87 -9.18 8.27
C ALA A 186 -6.93 -8.45 7.30
N TRP A 187 -6.39 -9.15 6.29
CA TRP A 187 -5.66 -8.52 5.22
C TRP A 187 -6.58 -7.62 4.37
N GLY A 188 -7.74 -8.13 3.96
CA GLY A 188 -8.76 -7.36 3.25
C GLY A 188 -9.24 -6.15 4.04
N GLU A 189 -9.48 -6.31 5.35
CA GLU A 189 -9.79 -5.18 6.25
C GLU A 189 -8.64 -4.16 6.36
N THR A 190 -7.38 -4.63 6.35
CA THR A 190 -6.20 -3.77 6.33
C THR A 190 -6.16 -2.93 5.05
N LEU A 191 -6.36 -3.55 3.89
CA LEU A 191 -6.44 -2.86 2.61
C LEU A 191 -7.60 -1.86 2.56
N SER A 192 -8.79 -2.26 3.03
CA SER A 192 -9.96 -1.37 3.13
C SER A 192 -9.68 -0.16 4.03
N THR A 193 -8.99 -0.37 5.15
CA THR A 193 -8.52 0.69 6.05
C THR A 193 -7.53 1.62 5.35
N TRP A 194 -6.62 1.09 4.54
CA TRP A 194 -5.70 1.91 3.76
C TRP A 194 -6.40 2.74 2.68
N VAL A 195 -7.43 2.19 2.01
CA VAL A 195 -8.29 2.96 1.10
C VAL A 195 -8.99 4.09 1.85
N ALA A 196 -9.52 3.84 3.05
CA ALA A 196 -10.13 4.87 3.89
C ALA A 196 -9.12 5.97 4.28
N MET A 197 -7.89 5.58 4.64
CA MET A 197 -6.82 6.51 4.99
C MET A 197 -6.42 7.38 3.79
N ILE A 198 -6.21 6.80 2.61
CA ILE A 198 -5.92 7.55 1.39
C ILE A 198 -7.07 8.50 1.05
N SER A 199 -8.30 8.00 1.05
CA SER A 199 -9.50 8.78 0.75
C SER A 199 -9.68 9.96 1.71
N GLY A 200 -9.41 9.73 3.00
CA GLY A 200 -9.60 10.72 4.05
C GLY A 200 -8.44 11.72 4.17
N TYR A 201 -7.19 11.29 4.01
CA TYR A 201 -6.02 12.17 4.19
C TYR A 201 -5.59 12.87 2.91
N LEU A 202 -5.70 12.21 1.75
CA LEU A 202 -5.24 12.75 0.47
C LEU A 202 -6.36 13.41 -0.32
N GLU A 203 -7.52 13.66 0.29
CA GLU A 203 -8.70 14.29 -0.32
C GLU A 203 -9.02 13.77 -1.74
N VAL A 204 -8.80 12.48 -1.95
CA VAL A 204 -8.95 11.80 -3.24
C VAL A 204 -10.38 11.99 -3.75
N ASN A 205 -10.53 12.39 -5.01
CA ASN A 205 -11.84 12.65 -5.60
C ASN A 205 -12.73 11.41 -5.57
N ASN A 206 -14.04 11.62 -5.48
CA ASN A 206 -15.04 10.54 -5.45
C ASN A 206 -15.11 9.69 -6.72
N ASP A 207 -14.39 10.10 -7.76
CA ASP A 207 -14.35 9.51 -9.09
C ASP A 207 -12.94 9.10 -9.52
N ILE A 208 -12.01 8.98 -8.57
CA ILE A 208 -10.62 8.62 -8.88
C ILE A 208 -10.51 7.32 -9.68
N LEU A 209 -11.40 6.36 -9.45
CA LEU A 209 -11.41 5.09 -10.17
C LEU A 209 -12.34 5.07 -11.39
N ASP A 210 -12.98 6.17 -11.80
CA ASP A 210 -13.92 6.17 -12.94
C ASP A 210 -13.31 5.67 -14.27
N ARG A 211 -11.98 5.74 -14.39
CA ARG A 211 -11.22 5.28 -15.56
C ARG A 211 -10.62 3.89 -15.39
N CYS A 212 -10.77 3.28 -14.22
CA CYS A 212 -10.32 1.91 -13.97
C CYS A 212 -11.08 0.95 -14.90
N PRO A 213 -10.39 0.07 -15.63
CA PRO A 213 -11.03 -0.88 -16.54
C PRO A 213 -11.82 -1.98 -15.79
N ASP A 214 -11.57 -2.16 -14.49
CA ASP A 214 -12.25 -3.14 -13.66
C ASP A 214 -13.54 -2.53 -13.06
N GLU A 215 -14.68 -2.90 -13.65
CA GLU A 215 -16.00 -2.43 -13.20
C GLU A 215 -16.32 -2.82 -11.74
N ARG A 216 -15.75 -3.91 -11.23
CA ARG A 216 -15.96 -4.31 -9.82
C ARG A 216 -15.24 -3.34 -8.90
N ALA A 217 -14.00 -2.97 -9.22
CA ALA A 217 -13.24 -1.98 -8.46
C ALA A 217 -13.92 -0.61 -8.49
N VAL A 218 -14.40 -0.18 -9.66
CA VAL A 218 -15.17 1.07 -9.82
C VAL A 218 -16.40 1.06 -8.92
N ASN A 219 -17.20 -0.02 -8.98
CA ASN A 219 -18.43 -0.15 -8.21
C ASN A 219 -18.15 -0.21 -6.70
N TRP A 220 -17.17 -1.02 -6.26
CA TRP A 220 -16.79 -1.14 -4.86
C TRP A 220 -16.39 0.22 -4.30
N PHE A 221 -15.47 0.94 -4.97
CA PHE A 221 -15.04 2.26 -4.49
C PHE A 221 -16.19 3.27 -4.50
N SER A 222 -17.01 3.29 -5.55
CA SER A 222 -18.16 4.20 -5.63
C SER A 222 -19.16 4.01 -4.49
N VAL A 223 -19.44 2.76 -4.12
CA VAL A 223 -20.35 2.39 -3.01
C VAL A 223 -19.76 2.72 -1.65
N GLN A 224 -18.45 2.48 -1.45
CA GLN A 224 -17.82 2.63 -0.14
C GLN A 224 -17.33 4.05 0.15
N TYR A 225 -16.75 4.75 -0.82
CA TYR A 225 -16.07 6.04 -0.62
C TYR A 225 -16.36 7.09 -1.71
N GLY A 226 -16.96 6.69 -2.83
CA GLY A 226 -17.16 7.51 -4.01
C GLY A 226 -18.58 8.05 -4.19
N ARG A 227 -19.02 8.16 -5.44
CA ARG A 227 -20.26 8.88 -5.81
C ARG A 227 -21.53 8.29 -5.18
N ILE A 228 -21.70 6.96 -5.20
CA ILE A 228 -22.87 6.30 -4.64
C ILE A 228 -22.92 6.49 -3.12
N HIS A 229 -21.77 6.44 -2.45
CA HIS A 229 -21.67 6.75 -1.03
C HIS A 229 -22.15 8.17 -0.74
N GLU A 230 -21.62 9.16 -1.46
CA GLU A 230 -21.93 10.57 -1.22
C GLU A 230 -23.37 10.93 -1.55
N GLU A 231 -23.97 10.30 -2.57
CA GLU A 231 -25.38 10.47 -2.88
C GLU A 231 -26.27 10.00 -1.72
N LYS A 232 -25.87 8.91 -1.04
CA LYS A 232 -26.63 8.31 0.06
C LYS A 232 -26.42 9.00 1.39
N PHE A 233 -25.20 9.43 1.70
CA PHE A 233 -24.80 9.91 3.03
C PHE A 233 -24.43 11.39 3.06
N GLY A 234 -24.38 12.06 1.91
CA GLY A 234 -23.91 13.43 1.75
C GLY A 234 -22.43 13.49 1.34
N PRO A 235 -21.96 14.65 0.85
CA PRO A 235 -20.58 14.82 0.41
C PRO A 235 -19.61 14.53 1.56
N TRP A 236 -18.57 13.76 1.27
CA TRP A 236 -17.53 13.49 2.25
C TRP A 236 -16.73 14.78 2.48
N ASP A 237 -16.58 15.19 3.75
CA ASP A 237 -15.64 16.26 4.07
C ASP A 237 -14.22 15.71 3.93
N ARG A 238 -13.73 15.73 2.69
CA ARG A 238 -12.41 15.27 2.30
C ARG A 238 -11.31 16.24 2.72
N ARG A 239 -11.66 17.46 3.14
CA ARG A 239 -10.67 18.42 3.61
C ARG A 239 -10.12 17.94 4.94
N VAL A 240 -8.82 17.70 5.01
CA VAL A 240 -8.14 17.55 6.31
C VAL A 240 -8.00 18.94 6.95
N SER A 241 -9.13 19.58 7.26
CA SER A 241 -9.20 20.82 8.03
C SER A 241 -9.45 20.56 9.52
N LYS A 242 -9.28 19.31 10.01
CA LYS A 242 -9.66 18.98 11.38
C LYS A 242 -8.77 19.68 12.41
N ARG A 243 -9.28 20.85 12.79
CA ARG A 243 -9.00 21.64 13.98
C ARG A 243 -8.90 20.73 15.21
N LEU A 244 -7.67 20.52 15.68
CA LEU A 244 -7.39 20.50 17.11
C LEU A 244 -6.51 21.72 17.40
N GLY A 245 -7.16 22.86 17.65
CA GLY A 245 -6.56 24.03 18.32
C GLY A 245 -5.55 24.91 17.56
N SER A 246 -5.06 24.58 16.36
CA SER A 246 -3.96 25.36 15.75
C SER A 246 -4.37 26.49 14.80
N GLY A 247 -5.61 26.51 14.27
CA GLY A 247 -6.10 27.58 13.38
C GLY A 247 -5.28 27.81 12.10
N ARG A 248 -4.40 26.88 11.72
CA ARG A 248 -3.56 26.99 10.52
C ARG A 248 -3.96 25.90 9.53
N GLU A 249 -4.48 26.32 8.39
CA GLU A 249 -4.62 25.46 7.21
C GLU A 249 -3.23 25.07 6.71
N ILE A 250 -3.09 23.84 6.21
CA ILE A 250 -1.86 23.40 5.54
C ILE A 250 -1.78 24.22 4.24
N PRO A 251 -0.70 24.99 4.00
CA PRO A 251 -0.64 25.91 2.86
C PRO A 251 -0.36 25.20 1.53
N VAL A 252 -0.51 23.87 1.46
CA VAL A 252 -0.22 23.05 0.29
C VAL A 252 -1.35 22.07 -0.02
N ASP A 253 -1.56 21.80 -1.31
CA ASP A 253 -2.52 20.82 -1.83
C ASP A 253 -1.99 19.36 -1.72
N MET A 254 -2.75 18.40 -2.24
CA MET A 254 -2.45 16.96 -2.24
C MET A 254 -1.20 16.59 -3.01
N ARG A 255 -0.76 17.47 -3.90
CA ARG A 255 0.41 17.29 -4.76
C ARG A 255 1.62 18.07 -4.23
N GLY A 256 1.50 18.69 -3.05
CA GLY A 256 2.53 19.52 -2.46
C GLY A 256 2.64 20.93 -3.03
N ASN A 257 1.69 21.37 -3.89
CA ASN A 257 1.70 22.73 -4.43
C ASN A 257 1.12 23.72 -3.43
N LEU A 258 1.64 24.95 -3.38
CA LEU A 258 1.08 25.99 -2.54
C LEU A 258 -0.37 26.32 -2.91
N LEU A 259 -1.24 26.41 -1.91
CA LEU A 259 -2.61 26.90 -2.10
C LEU A 259 -2.59 28.40 -2.45
N PRO A 260 -3.48 28.87 -3.35
CA PRO A 260 -3.62 30.29 -3.65
C PRO A 260 -3.96 31.08 -2.38
N GLN A 261 -3.27 32.21 -2.16
CA GLN A 261 -3.57 33.16 -1.08
C GLN A 261 -4.84 33.98 -1.36
#